data_AF-W7T8B7-F1
#
_entry.id   AF-W7T8B7-F1
#
_cell.length_a   1.000
_cell.length_b   1.000
_cell.length_c   1.000
_cell.angle_alpha   90.00
_cell.angle_beta   90.00
_cell.angle_gamma   90.00
#
_symmetry.space_group_name_H-M   'P 1'
#
loop_
_entity.id
_entity.type
_entity.pdbx_description
1 polymer ?
#
loop_
_entity_poly.entity_id
_entity_poly.type
_entity_poly.pdbx_seq_one_letter_code
_entity_poly.pdbx_strand_id
1 'polypeptide(L)'
;MRPRPERQPHHPEYAAFLLPQLEFIINAFVGQGNNVEKFSTHPYGCRVIQRILEHCTGAQKSAILDEIRKSSSTLIQDQYGNYVIQHVMKHGRPNDRQMVINEVKSRMLVYSQHKFASNVVEKCLQYGSKAERNDIIDEVVRSVLDKSSLLQVMVRDPYGNYVVQKILDIADDRQQEALCTYLRSCAPQLRRYTYGKHILVRLEKISGEKLV
;
A
#
# COMPACT_ATOMS: atom_id res chain seq x y z
N MET A 1 19.28 25.37 28.70
CA MET A 1 19.25 24.22 27.75
C MET A 1 20.61 24.12 27.07
N ARG A 2 21.30 22.98 27.13
CA ARG A 2 22.53 22.79 26.33
C ARG A 2 22.14 22.61 24.87
N PRO A 3 22.85 23.24 23.91
CA PRO A 3 22.61 23.01 22.49
C PRO A 3 22.84 21.53 22.17
N ARG A 4 21.98 20.99 21.31
CA ARG A 4 22.09 19.61 20.82
C ARG A 4 23.38 19.54 19.98
N PRO A 5 24.28 18.57 20.22
CA PRO A 5 25.48 18.45 19.41
C PRO A 5 25.09 18.23 17.93
N GLU A 6 25.76 18.95 17.04
CA GLU A 6 25.61 18.79 15.60
C GLU A 6 25.96 17.35 15.21
N ARG A 7 25.08 16.69 14.45
CA ARG A 7 25.36 15.36 13.91
C ARG A 7 26.48 15.49 12.89
N GLN A 8 27.64 14.90 13.19
CA GLN A 8 28.70 14.75 12.21
C GLN A 8 28.17 14.02 10.96
N PRO A 9 28.61 14.40 9.75
CA PRO A 9 28.18 13.74 8.52
C PRO A 9 28.59 12.27 8.58
N HIS A 10 27.60 11.38 8.48
CA HIS A 10 27.84 9.95 8.41
C HIS A 10 28.65 9.64 7.15
N HIS A 11 29.91 9.25 7.29
CA HIS A 11 30.74 8.80 6.17
C HIS A 11 30.11 7.53 5.54
N PRO A 12 29.73 7.54 4.25
CA PRO A 12 29.08 6.41 3.57
C PRO A 12 29.91 5.11 3.63
N GLU A 13 31.23 5.25 3.74
CA GLU A 13 32.20 4.16 3.78
C GLU A 13 32.05 3.25 5.00
N TYR A 14 31.64 3.80 6.16
CA TYR A 14 31.40 2.97 7.36
C TYR A 14 30.17 2.08 7.21
N ALA A 15 29.13 2.54 6.53
CA ALA A 15 27.95 1.72 6.26
C ALA A 15 28.33 0.54 5.34
N ALA A 16 29.09 0.80 4.27
CA ALA A 16 29.55 -0.24 3.36
C ALA A 16 30.42 -1.30 4.06
N PHE A 17 31.24 -0.90 5.04
CA PHE A 17 32.05 -1.82 5.84
C PHE A 17 31.22 -2.69 6.82
N LEU A 18 30.16 -2.11 7.41
CA LEU A 18 29.35 -2.79 8.43
C LEU A 18 28.29 -3.73 7.85
N LEU A 19 27.73 -3.42 6.68
CA LEU A 19 26.61 -4.18 6.11
C LEU A 19 26.88 -5.69 5.96
N PRO A 20 28.05 -6.15 5.48
CA PRO A 20 28.37 -7.58 5.44
C PRO A 20 28.44 -8.22 6.83
N GLN A 21 28.78 -7.45 7.87
CA GLN A 21 28.89 -7.93 9.25
C GLN A 21 27.53 -8.10 9.93
N LEU A 22 26.45 -7.59 9.33
CA LEU A 22 25.08 -7.74 9.84
C LEU A 22 24.44 -9.10 9.51
N GLU A 23 25.17 -10.03 8.88
CA GLU A 23 24.62 -11.31 8.45
C GLU A 23 24.02 -12.12 9.63
N PHE A 24 24.61 -12.02 10.82
CA PHE A 24 24.07 -12.68 12.01
C PHE A 24 22.66 -12.20 12.36
N ILE A 25 22.32 -10.94 12.07
CA ILE A 25 20.97 -10.40 12.26
C ILE A 25 20.01 -11.09 11.29
N ILE A 26 20.40 -11.19 10.02
CA ILE A 26 19.57 -11.83 8.98
C ILE A 26 19.34 -13.31 9.32
N ASN A 27 20.38 -14.01 9.76
CA ASN A 27 20.31 -15.41 10.18
C ASN A 27 19.42 -15.64 11.43
N ALA A 28 19.21 -14.61 12.27
CA ALA A 28 18.27 -14.72 13.38
C ALA A 28 16.79 -14.72 12.90
N PHE A 29 16.53 -14.16 11.72
CA PHE A 29 15.20 -14.12 11.11
C PHE A 29 14.97 -15.25 10.10
N VAL A 30 15.98 -15.58 9.30
CA VAL A 30 15.89 -16.52 8.17
C VAL A 30 16.28 -17.93 8.60
N GLY A 31 15.56 -18.95 8.12
CA GLY A 31 15.93 -20.36 8.29
C GLY A 31 15.43 -21.05 9.57
N GLN A 32 14.76 -20.33 10.48
CA GLN A 32 14.12 -20.91 11.67
C GLN A 32 12.64 -20.54 11.74
N GLY A 33 11.77 -21.48 11.35
CA GLY A 33 10.31 -21.34 11.50
C GLY A 33 9.71 -20.12 10.78
N ASN A 34 8.71 -19.48 11.39
CA ASN A 34 7.99 -18.32 10.86
C ASN A 34 8.48 -16.99 11.49
N ASN A 35 9.76 -16.89 11.84
CA ASN A 35 10.32 -15.75 12.56
C ASN A 35 10.06 -14.42 11.85
N VAL A 36 10.25 -14.34 10.53
CA VAL A 36 9.98 -13.10 9.77
C VAL A 36 8.53 -12.63 9.93
N GLU A 37 7.56 -13.53 9.88
CA GLU A 37 6.16 -13.20 10.14
C GLU A 37 5.95 -12.73 11.59
N LYS A 38 6.42 -13.53 12.55
CA LYS A 38 6.30 -13.24 14.00
C LYS A 38 6.88 -11.87 14.37
N PHE A 39 8.05 -11.53 13.83
CA PHE A 39 8.66 -10.23 14.09
C PHE A 39 7.99 -9.10 13.30
N SER A 40 7.51 -9.36 12.08
CA SER A 40 6.76 -8.37 11.30
C SER A 40 5.44 -7.97 11.96
N THR A 41 4.80 -8.86 12.72
CA THR A 41 3.58 -8.59 13.50
C THR A 41 3.86 -8.15 14.95
N HIS A 42 5.12 -7.90 15.30
CA HIS A 42 5.51 -7.41 16.62
C HIS A 42 5.74 -5.88 16.60
N PRO A 43 5.27 -5.10 17.59
CA PRO A 43 5.37 -3.63 17.62
C PRO A 43 6.80 -3.08 17.42
N TYR A 44 7.80 -3.80 17.94
CA TYR A 44 9.22 -3.43 17.79
C TYR A 44 9.91 -4.24 16.69
N GLY A 45 9.49 -5.48 16.46
CA GLY A 45 10.12 -6.37 15.49
C GLY A 45 9.92 -5.87 14.06
N CYS A 46 8.74 -5.31 13.77
CA CYS A 46 8.41 -4.77 12.47
C CYS A 46 9.36 -3.65 12.06
N ARG A 47 9.87 -2.88 13.03
CA ARG A 47 10.84 -1.81 12.81
C ARG A 47 12.20 -2.34 12.38
N VAL A 48 12.62 -3.48 12.93
CA VAL A 48 13.88 -4.12 12.51
C VAL A 48 13.76 -4.60 11.06
N ILE A 49 12.65 -5.27 10.72
CA ILE A 49 12.39 -5.71 9.33
C ILE A 49 12.35 -4.52 8.36
N GLN A 50 11.70 -3.41 8.74
CA GLN A 50 11.67 -2.18 7.93
C GLN A 50 13.10 -1.63 7.69
N ARG A 51 13.94 -1.55 8.73
CA ARG A 51 15.33 -1.08 8.58
C ARG A 51 16.17 -2.00 7.69
N ILE A 52 15.96 -3.31 7.77
CA ILE A 52 16.62 -4.28 6.88
C ILE A 52 16.23 -4.00 5.42
N LEU A 53 14.93 -3.84 5.14
CA LEU A 53 14.44 -3.53 3.79
C LEU A 53 14.94 -2.17 3.26
N GLU A 54 15.22 -1.20 4.13
CA GLU A 54 15.78 0.10 3.75
C GLU A 54 17.28 0.02 3.46
N HIS A 55 18.05 -0.58 4.37
CA HIS A 55 19.50 -0.32 4.45
C HIS A 55 20.41 -1.52 4.16
N CYS A 56 19.93 -2.76 4.31
CA CYS A 56 20.80 -3.93 4.14
C CYS A 56 21.22 -4.16 2.68
N THR A 57 22.15 -5.08 2.45
CA THR A 57 22.59 -5.42 1.08
C THR A 57 21.46 -6.08 0.27
N GLY A 58 21.60 -6.13 -1.05
CA GLY A 58 20.61 -6.78 -1.92
C GLY A 58 20.39 -8.27 -1.59
N ALA A 59 21.44 -8.99 -1.21
CA ALA A 59 21.35 -10.39 -0.79
C ALA A 59 20.58 -10.55 0.52
N GLN A 60 20.90 -9.73 1.53
CA GLN A 60 20.25 -9.75 2.83
C GLN A 60 18.76 -9.37 2.73
N LYS A 61 18.44 -8.33 1.95
CA LYS A 61 17.05 -7.96 1.65
C LYS A 61 16.31 -9.11 0.96
N SER A 62 16.94 -9.76 0.00
CA SER A 62 16.34 -10.86 -0.76
C SER A 62 15.91 -12.01 0.14
N ALA A 63 16.76 -12.42 1.09
CA ALA A 63 16.44 -13.49 2.03
C ALA A 63 15.20 -13.16 2.89
N ILE A 64 15.11 -11.93 3.39
CA ILE A 64 13.94 -11.48 4.16
C ILE A 64 12.68 -11.37 3.27
N LEU A 65 12.81 -10.85 2.06
CA LEU A 65 11.70 -10.72 1.11
C LEU A 65 11.13 -12.09 0.72
N ASP A 66 11.98 -13.10 0.56
CA ASP A 66 11.56 -14.47 0.25
C ASP A 66 10.72 -15.09 1.38
N GLU A 67 11.02 -14.78 2.64
CA GLU A 67 10.18 -15.17 3.78
C GLU A 67 8.88 -14.36 3.87
N ILE A 68 8.92 -13.03 3.63
CA ILE A 68 7.73 -12.17 3.63
C ILE A 68 6.69 -12.67 2.62
N ARG A 69 7.12 -13.16 1.44
CA ARG A 69 6.20 -13.71 0.43
C ARG A 69 5.32 -14.84 0.95
N LYS A 70 5.80 -15.64 1.91
CA LYS A 70 5.07 -16.80 2.46
C LYS A 70 3.89 -16.40 3.34
N SER A 71 3.88 -15.16 3.85
CA SER A 71 2.89 -14.67 4.82
C SER A 71 2.31 -13.29 4.44
N SER A 72 2.44 -12.88 3.17
CA SER A 72 2.05 -11.54 2.69
C SER A 72 0.59 -11.20 2.99
N SER A 73 -0.34 -12.14 2.77
CA SER A 73 -1.77 -11.94 3.02
C SER A 73 -2.11 -11.70 4.49
N THR A 74 -1.40 -12.36 5.41
CA THR A 74 -1.47 -12.11 6.86
C THR A 74 -0.92 -10.73 7.19
N LEU A 75 0.28 -10.42 6.68
CA LEU A 75 0.97 -9.17 6.99
C LEU A 75 0.23 -7.93 6.46
N ILE A 76 -0.43 -8.01 5.30
CA ILE A 76 -1.22 -6.91 4.73
C ILE A 76 -2.30 -6.42 5.72
N GLN A 77 -2.91 -7.34 6.45
CA GLN A 77 -4.02 -7.05 7.37
C GLN A 77 -3.56 -6.77 8.80
N ASP A 78 -2.35 -7.16 9.17
CA ASP A 78 -1.84 -6.97 10.52
C ASP A 78 -1.57 -5.49 10.84
N GLN A 79 -1.81 -5.10 12.10
CA GLN A 79 -1.66 -3.72 12.59
C GLN A 79 -0.21 -3.18 12.52
N TYR A 80 0.80 -4.07 12.51
CA TYR A 80 2.21 -3.74 12.36
C TYR A 80 2.77 -4.25 11.02
N GLY A 81 2.38 -5.45 10.62
CA GLY A 81 2.80 -6.10 9.38
C GLY A 81 2.47 -5.28 8.14
N ASN A 82 1.36 -4.52 8.14
CA ASN A 82 1.00 -3.70 6.98
C ASN A 82 2.12 -2.70 6.65
N TYR A 83 2.82 -2.15 7.65
CA TYR A 83 3.94 -1.26 7.43
C TYR A 83 5.13 -1.96 6.78
N VAL A 84 5.36 -3.24 7.09
CA VAL A 84 6.39 -4.06 6.43
C VAL A 84 6.05 -4.20 4.95
N ILE A 85 4.80 -4.53 4.61
CA ILE A 85 4.37 -4.65 3.21
C ILE A 85 4.46 -3.31 2.47
N GLN A 86 4.15 -2.19 3.13
CA GLN A 86 4.37 -0.86 2.54
C GLN A 86 5.86 -0.61 2.22
N HIS A 87 6.79 -1.12 3.02
CA HIS A 87 8.23 -1.05 2.71
C HIS A 87 8.63 -2.01 1.59
N VAL A 88 7.97 -3.17 1.46
CA VAL A 88 8.13 -4.02 0.27
C VAL A 88 7.74 -3.25 -1.00
N MET A 89 6.62 -2.52 -0.97
CA MET A 89 6.21 -1.69 -2.12
C MET A 89 7.24 -0.61 -2.49
N LYS A 90 7.97 -0.07 -1.52
CA LYS A 90 8.94 1.02 -1.73
C LYS A 90 10.36 0.54 -2.03
N HIS A 91 10.80 -0.56 -1.42
CA HIS A 91 12.20 -1.00 -1.41
C HIS A 91 12.40 -2.45 -1.89
N GLY A 92 11.32 -3.19 -2.13
CA GLY A 92 11.36 -4.58 -2.60
C GLY A 92 11.73 -4.69 -4.08
N ARG A 93 12.05 -5.93 -4.51
CA ARG A 93 12.35 -6.24 -5.91
C ARG A 93 11.05 -6.14 -6.73
N PRO A 94 11.13 -5.96 -8.07
CA PRO A 94 9.94 -5.91 -8.92
C PRO A 94 8.97 -7.07 -8.70
N ASN A 95 9.48 -8.31 -8.59
CA ASN A 95 8.64 -9.49 -8.35
C ASN A 95 7.94 -9.47 -6.98
N ASP A 96 8.57 -8.90 -5.94
CA ASP A 96 7.92 -8.76 -4.62
C ASP A 96 6.77 -7.76 -4.66
N ARG A 97 6.98 -6.63 -5.36
CA ARG A 97 5.92 -5.63 -5.55
C ARG A 97 4.77 -6.23 -6.34
N GLN A 98 5.06 -6.89 -7.47
CA GLN A 98 4.04 -7.53 -8.30
C GLN A 98 3.23 -8.57 -7.51
N MET A 99 3.85 -9.33 -6.60
CA MET A 99 3.15 -10.24 -5.71
C MET A 99 2.13 -9.50 -4.83
N VAL A 100 2.52 -8.39 -4.19
CA VAL A 100 1.61 -7.57 -3.38
C VAL A 100 0.49 -6.98 -4.24
N ILE A 101 0.81 -6.50 -5.45
CA ILE A 101 -0.19 -5.99 -6.41
C ILE A 101 -1.23 -7.07 -6.75
N ASN A 102 -0.78 -8.28 -7.06
CA ASN A 102 -1.67 -9.39 -7.41
C ASN A 102 -2.57 -9.79 -6.24
N GLU A 103 -2.03 -9.86 -5.03
CA GLU A 103 -2.80 -10.15 -3.81
C GLU A 103 -3.86 -9.06 -3.60
N VAL A 104 -3.48 -7.78 -3.72
CA VAL A 104 -4.41 -6.65 -3.61
C VAL A 104 -5.51 -6.70 -4.66
N LYS A 105 -5.19 -6.98 -5.93
CA LYS A 105 -6.18 -7.11 -7.00
C LYS A 105 -7.20 -8.21 -6.71
N SER A 106 -6.72 -9.37 -6.25
CA SER A 106 -7.58 -10.53 -5.97
C SER A 106 -8.60 -10.30 -4.84
N ARG A 107 -8.33 -9.34 -3.95
CA ARG A 107 -9.14 -9.04 -2.76
C ARG A 107 -9.40 -7.54 -2.61
N MET A 108 -9.56 -6.84 -3.74
CA MET A 108 -9.67 -5.38 -3.82
C MET A 108 -10.68 -4.80 -2.81
N LEU A 109 -11.90 -5.34 -2.80
CA LEU A 109 -12.96 -4.87 -1.91
C LEU A 109 -12.60 -5.10 -0.43
N VAL A 110 -12.18 -6.32 -0.09
CA VAL A 110 -11.88 -6.72 1.30
C VAL A 110 -10.75 -5.86 1.87
N TYR A 111 -9.66 -5.66 1.12
CA TYR A 111 -8.55 -4.86 1.63
C TYR A 111 -8.84 -3.37 1.66
N SER A 112 -9.60 -2.85 0.71
CA SER A 112 -9.97 -1.44 0.71
C SER A 112 -10.83 -1.05 1.92
N GLN A 113 -11.67 -1.96 2.43
CA GLN A 113 -12.52 -1.73 3.60
C GLN A 113 -11.84 -2.06 4.93
N HIS A 114 -10.62 -2.58 4.90
CA HIS A 114 -9.93 -3.03 6.09
C HIS A 114 -8.99 -1.93 6.61
N LYS A 115 -9.13 -1.59 7.91
CA LYS A 115 -8.40 -0.50 8.59
C LYS A 115 -6.90 -0.39 8.27
N PHE A 116 -6.20 -1.52 8.25
CA PHE A 116 -4.75 -1.58 8.00
C PHE A 116 -4.42 -1.80 6.53
N ALA A 117 -5.00 -2.83 5.91
CA ALA A 117 -4.78 -3.17 4.51
C ALA A 117 -5.14 -2.06 3.51
N SER A 118 -6.09 -1.17 3.80
CA SER A 118 -6.44 -0.05 2.91
C SER A 118 -5.23 0.84 2.61
N ASN A 119 -4.36 1.06 3.61
CA ASN A 119 -3.11 1.78 3.45
C ASN A 119 -2.14 1.06 2.50
N VAL A 120 -2.16 -0.27 2.48
CA VAL A 120 -1.35 -1.06 1.53
C VAL A 120 -1.88 -0.88 0.12
N VAL A 121 -3.21 -0.86 -0.08
CA VAL A 121 -3.81 -0.56 -1.39
C VAL A 121 -3.38 0.83 -1.86
N GLU A 122 -3.43 1.84 -0.99
CA GLU A 122 -2.93 3.19 -1.33
C GLU A 122 -1.43 3.20 -1.66
N LYS A 123 -0.60 2.39 -0.99
CA LYS A 123 0.83 2.26 -1.33
C LYS A 123 1.09 1.54 -2.64
N CYS A 124 0.24 0.59 -3.01
CA CYS A 124 0.26 -0.01 -4.34
C CYS A 124 0.03 1.05 -5.42
N LEU A 125 -0.98 1.90 -5.21
CA LEU A 125 -1.31 3.03 -6.08
C LEU A 125 -0.22 4.12 -6.08
N GLN A 126 0.51 4.30 -4.97
CA GLN A 126 1.58 5.30 -4.84
C GLN A 126 2.92 4.87 -5.45
N TYR A 127 3.33 3.62 -5.24
CA TYR A 127 4.69 3.14 -5.58
C TYR A 127 4.73 2.15 -6.74
N GLY A 128 3.59 1.59 -7.16
CA GLY A 128 3.52 0.77 -8.36
C GLY A 128 3.99 1.56 -9.60
N SER A 129 4.48 0.86 -10.60
CA SER A 129 4.71 1.40 -11.95
C SER A 129 3.39 1.83 -12.59
N LYS A 130 3.47 2.56 -13.71
CA LYS A 130 2.26 2.94 -14.48
C LYS A 130 1.43 1.72 -14.87
N ALA A 131 2.08 0.64 -15.33
CA ALA A 131 1.40 -0.61 -15.67
C ALA A 131 0.70 -1.22 -14.44
N GLU A 132 1.41 -1.37 -13.32
CA GLU A 132 0.84 -1.93 -12.09
C GLU A 132 -0.33 -1.09 -11.54
N ARG A 133 -0.27 0.24 -11.62
CA ARG A 133 -1.38 1.12 -11.21
C ARG A 133 -2.57 0.95 -12.14
N ASN A 134 -2.35 0.96 -13.45
CA ASN A 134 -3.41 0.78 -14.43
C ASN A 134 -4.11 -0.56 -14.24
N ASP A 135 -3.34 -1.61 -13.99
CA ASP A 135 -3.83 -2.95 -13.68
C ASP A 135 -4.78 -2.99 -12.47
N ILE A 136 -4.49 -2.22 -11.43
CA ILE A 136 -5.34 -2.12 -10.24
C ILE A 136 -6.62 -1.33 -10.53
N ILE A 137 -6.48 -0.21 -11.23
CA ILE A 137 -7.61 0.69 -11.53
C ILE A 137 -8.57 0.05 -12.53
N ASP A 138 -8.04 -0.68 -13.51
CA ASP A 138 -8.83 -1.42 -14.49
C ASP A 138 -9.67 -2.51 -13.83
N GLU A 139 -9.25 -3.08 -12.70
CA GLU A 139 -10.07 -3.99 -11.89
C GLU A 139 -11.33 -3.29 -11.34
N VAL A 140 -11.16 -2.06 -10.85
CA VAL A 140 -12.28 -1.25 -10.33
C VAL A 140 -13.17 -0.78 -11.48
N VAL A 141 -12.60 -0.37 -12.62
CA VAL A 141 -13.36 -0.01 -13.82
C VAL A 141 -14.16 -1.19 -14.34
N ARG A 142 -13.57 -2.40 -14.42
CA ARG A 142 -14.28 -3.61 -14.83
C ARG A 142 -15.47 -3.90 -13.92
N SER A 143 -15.29 -3.74 -12.61
CA SER A 143 -16.38 -3.91 -11.65
C SER A 143 -17.57 -2.97 -11.91
N VAL A 144 -17.30 -1.75 -12.41
CA VAL A 144 -18.35 -0.79 -12.81
C VAL A 144 -19.08 -1.27 -14.06
N LEU A 145 -18.35 -1.74 -15.07
CA LEU A 145 -18.93 -2.25 -16.32
C LEU A 145 -19.79 -3.50 -16.09
N ASP A 146 -19.37 -4.36 -15.18
CA ASP A 146 -20.08 -5.57 -14.76
C ASP A 146 -21.27 -5.27 -13.83
N LYS A 147 -21.54 -3.99 -13.53
CA LYS A 147 -22.57 -3.53 -12.59
C LYS A 147 -22.41 -4.14 -11.18
N SER A 148 -21.17 -4.44 -10.80
CA SER A 148 -20.83 -4.87 -9.45
C SER A 148 -21.02 -3.72 -8.45
N SER A 149 -21.34 -4.08 -7.21
CA SER A 149 -21.47 -3.14 -6.11
C SER A 149 -20.12 -2.68 -5.54
N LEU A 150 -18.97 -3.22 -6.01
CA LEU A 150 -17.63 -2.96 -5.47
C LEU A 150 -17.37 -1.47 -5.21
N LEU A 151 -17.49 -0.63 -6.25
CA LEU A 151 -17.22 0.80 -6.12
C LEU A 151 -18.24 1.50 -5.22
N GLN A 152 -19.53 1.11 -5.27
CA GLN A 152 -20.57 1.67 -4.41
C GLN A 152 -20.35 1.35 -2.93
N VAL A 153 -19.84 0.18 -2.62
CA VAL A 153 -19.52 -0.24 -1.26
C VAL A 153 -18.30 0.55 -0.76
N MET A 154 -17.23 0.64 -1.55
CA MET A 154 -16.02 1.36 -1.16
C MET A 154 -16.25 2.85 -0.86
N VAL A 155 -17.05 3.56 -1.66
CA VAL A 155 -17.32 4.99 -1.44
C VAL A 155 -18.13 5.31 -0.18
N ARG A 156 -18.80 4.31 0.39
CA ARG A 156 -19.57 4.45 1.63
C ARG A 156 -18.80 3.96 2.86
N ASP A 157 -17.62 3.38 2.66
CA ASP A 157 -16.82 2.76 3.70
C ASP A 157 -15.86 3.76 4.36
N PRO A 158 -15.64 3.71 5.68
CA PRO A 158 -14.72 4.61 6.40
C PRO A 158 -13.26 4.56 5.93
N TYR A 159 -12.82 3.44 5.33
CA TYR A 159 -11.47 3.27 4.79
C TYR A 159 -11.47 3.26 3.27
N GLY A 160 -12.42 2.55 2.66
CA GLY A 160 -12.52 2.40 1.19
C GLY A 160 -12.65 3.72 0.44
N ASN A 161 -13.27 4.74 1.05
CA ASN A 161 -13.42 6.05 0.43
C ASN A 161 -12.07 6.74 0.15
N TYR A 162 -11.04 6.50 0.96
CA TYR A 162 -9.69 7.04 0.72
C TYR A 162 -9.02 6.34 -0.47
N VAL A 163 -9.21 5.03 -0.59
CA VAL A 163 -8.73 4.27 -1.76
C VAL A 163 -9.40 4.78 -3.04
N VAL A 164 -10.72 5.01 -3.03
CA VAL A 164 -11.42 5.56 -4.21
C VAL A 164 -10.92 6.95 -4.59
N GLN A 165 -10.72 7.84 -3.62
CA GLN A 165 -10.13 9.16 -3.89
C GLN A 165 -8.74 9.02 -4.50
N LYS A 166 -7.91 8.11 -3.97
CA LYS A 166 -6.57 7.87 -4.49
C LYS A 166 -6.59 7.33 -5.92
N ILE A 167 -7.53 6.46 -6.25
CA ILE A 167 -7.74 5.96 -7.61
C ILE A 167 -8.12 7.11 -8.55
N LEU A 168 -9.09 7.95 -8.16
CA LEU A 168 -9.51 9.10 -8.97
C LEU A 168 -8.39 10.12 -9.23
N ASP A 169 -7.43 10.22 -8.31
CA ASP A 169 -6.28 11.13 -8.42
C ASP A 169 -5.22 10.68 -9.42
N ILE A 170 -5.16 9.39 -9.73
CA ILE A 170 -4.07 8.81 -10.51
C ILE A 170 -4.53 8.08 -11.77
N ALA A 171 -5.83 7.82 -11.89
CA ALA A 171 -6.45 7.24 -13.07
C ALA A 171 -6.11 8.07 -14.31
N ASP A 172 -5.89 7.40 -15.44
CA ASP A 172 -5.81 8.09 -16.72
C ASP A 172 -7.18 8.62 -17.16
N ASP A 173 -7.22 9.46 -18.20
CA ASP A 173 -8.44 10.14 -18.64
C ASP A 173 -9.58 9.16 -18.92
N ARG A 174 -9.28 8.03 -19.57
CA ARG A 174 -10.27 6.98 -19.90
C ARG A 174 -10.83 6.33 -18.63
N GLN A 175 -9.96 5.94 -17.71
CA GLN A 175 -10.35 5.33 -16.44
C GLN A 175 -11.16 6.32 -15.59
N GLN A 176 -10.71 7.56 -15.52
CA GLN A 176 -11.34 8.62 -14.75
C GLN A 176 -12.73 8.93 -15.30
N GLU A 177 -12.91 9.02 -16.63
CA GLU A 177 -14.19 9.22 -17.27
C GLU A 177 -15.21 8.13 -16.90
N ALA A 178 -14.80 6.85 -16.99
CA ALA A 178 -15.65 5.71 -16.64
C ALA A 178 -16.08 5.74 -15.17
N LEU A 179 -15.13 5.96 -14.25
CA LEU A 179 -15.39 6.02 -12.81
C LEU A 179 -16.28 7.22 -12.45
N CYS A 180 -15.97 8.40 -12.98
CA CYS A 180 -16.74 9.61 -12.71
C CYS A 180 -18.17 9.50 -13.23
N THR A 181 -18.36 8.97 -14.44
CA THR A 181 -19.70 8.76 -15.03
C THR A 181 -20.56 7.88 -14.13
N TYR A 182 -20.01 6.76 -13.65
CA TYR A 182 -20.71 5.89 -12.73
C TYR A 182 -21.02 6.55 -11.39
N LEU A 183 -20.04 7.22 -10.78
CA LEU A 183 -20.22 7.86 -9.48
C LEU A 183 -21.23 9.02 -9.55
N ARG A 184 -21.28 9.77 -10.66
CA ARG A 184 -22.31 10.79 -10.91
C ARG A 184 -23.69 10.17 -11.01
N SER A 185 -23.84 9.03 -11.70
CA SER A 185 -25.13 8.32 -11.75
C SER A 185 -25.64 7.90 -10.37
N CYS A 186 -24.71 7.68 -9.42
CA CYS A 186 -24.99 7.32 -8.04
C CYS A 186 -25.09 8.53 -7.08
N ALA A 187 -24.92 9.77 -7.56
CA ALA A 187 -24.80 10.96 -6.71
C ALA A 187 -25.98 11.15 -5.74
N PRO A 188 -27.26 10.92 -6.12
CA PRO A 188 -28.39 11.03 -5.20
C PRO A 188 -28.25 10.11 -3.98
N GLN A 189 -27.75 8.88 -4.16
CA GLN A 189 -27.51 7.97 -3.04
C GLN A 189 -26.28 8.39 -2.23
N LEU A 190 -25.20 8.85 -2.87
CA LEU A 190 -23.96 9.25 -2.19
C LEU A 190 -24.14 10.42 -1.24
N ARG A 191 -25.02 11.38 -1.56
CA ARG A 191 -25.34 12.53 -0.69
C ARG A 191 -25.87 12.11 0.69
N ARG A 192 -26.39 10.88 0.83
CA ARG A 192 -26.93 10.34 2.09
C ARG A 192 -25.85 9.85 3.05
N TYR A 193 -24.60 9.67 2.59
CA TYR A 193 -23.50 9.11 3.38
C TYR A 193 -22.40 10.14 3.59
N THR A 194 -21.83 10.21 4.80
CA THR A 194 -20.73 11.14 5.13
C THR A 194 -19.55 11.00 4.17
N TYR A 195 -19.06 9.77 3.96
CA TYR A 195 -17.95 9.51 3.06
C TYR A 195 -18.33 9.68 1.58
N GLY A 196 -19.59 9.40 1.23
CA GLY A 196 -20.12 9.64 -0.11
C GLY A 196 -20.06 11.13 -0.49
N LYS A 197 -20.32 12.04 0.46
CA LYS A 197 -20.16 13.49 0.23
C LYS A 197 -18.72 13.88 -0.08
N HIS A 198 -17.71 13.25 0.55
CA HIS A 198 -16.30 13.52 0.23
C HIS A 198 -15.96 13.15 -1.21
N ILE A 199 -16.50 12.03 -1.69
CA ILE A 199 -16.35 11.61 -3.09
C ILE A 199 -16.97 12.64 -4.03
N LEU A 200 -18.17 13.13 -3.73
CA LEU A 200 -18.82 14.15 -4.55
C LEU A 200 -17.98 15.43 -4.63
N VAL A 201 -17.48 15.94 -3.50
CA VAL A 201 -16.57 17.10 -3.48
C VAL A 201 -15.31 16.84 -4.32
N ARG A 202 -14.78 15.60 -4.32
CA ARG A 202 -13.63 15.24 -5.15
C ARG A 202 -13.99 15.28 -6.64
N LEU A 203 -15.16 14.76 -7.03
CA LEU A 203 -15.66 14.81 -8.41
C LEU A 203 -15.84 16.25 -8.91
N GLU A 204 -16.37 17.15 -8.08
CA GLU A 204 -16.49 18.58 -8.42
C GLU A 204 -15.14 19.21 -8.74
N LYS A 205 -14.11 18.89 -7.95
CA LYS A 205 -12.74 19.38 -8.20
C LYS A 205 -12.14 18.85 -9.50
N ILE A 206 -12.57 17.66 -9.94
CA ILE A 206 -12.08 17.03 -11.17
C ILE A 206 -12.78 17.62 -12.39
N SER A 207 -14.12 17.80 -12.35
CA SER A 207 -14.88 18.27 -13.52
C SER A 207 -15.22 19.75 -13.55
N GLY A 208 -15.07 20.48 -12.45
CA GLY A 208 -15.51 21.87 -12.32
C GLY A 208 -17.03 22.05 -12.21
N GLU A 209 -17.81 20.96 -12.18
CA GLU A 209 -19.27 20.98 -12.04
C GLU A 209 -19.68 20.82 -10.58
N LYS A 210 -20.68 21.57 -10.11
CA LYS A 210 -21.23 21.42 -8.75
C LYS A 210 -22.14 20.19 -8.64
N LEU A 211 -21.89 19.34 -7.65
CA LEU A 211 -22.59 18.10 -7.32
C LEU A 211 -23.07 18.05 -5.87
N VAL A 212 -22.63 18.96 -5.00
CA VAL A 212 -23.00 19.09 -3.58
C VAL A 212 -23.77 20.38 -3.33
#